data_AF-A0A015JMR1-F1
#
_entry.id   AF-A0A015JMR1-F1
#
_cell.length_a   1.000
_cell.length_b   1.000
_cell.length_c   1.000
_cell.angle_alpha   90.00
_cell.angle_beta   90.00
_cell.angle_gamma   90.00
#
_symmetry.space_group_name_H-M   'P 1'
#
loop_
_entity.id
_entity.type
_entity.pdbx_description
1 polymer ?
#
loop_
_entity_poly.entity_id
_entity_poly.type
_entity_poly.pdbx_seq_one_letter_code
_entity_poly.pdbx_strand_id
1 'polypeptide(L)' 'MEDYNDIDTKALAYAQRREERCLGKVSPNTYLWSCKKGHQWEAPYKNMKQNYRWCNICPNVPERICRYIFEDLLHKKFPL' A
#
# COMPACT_ATOMS: atom_id res chain seq x y z
N MET A 1 16.48 -25.83 13.03
CA MET A 1 16.25 -24.41 13.41
C MET A 1 16.70 -23.62 12.22
N GLU A 2 15.83 -23.55 11.21
CA GLU A 2 16.17 -22.95 9.92
C GLU A 2 15.72 -21.49 9.91
N ASP A 3 16.65 -20.68 9.42
CA ASP A 3 16.73 -19.24 9.50
C ASP A 3 15.47 -18.55 8.96
N TYR A 4 14.77 -17.85 9.86
CA TYR A 4 13.54 -17.07 9.65
C TYR A 4 13.75 -15.83 8.74
N ASN A 5 14.68 -15.88 7.79
CA ASN A 5 15.19 -14.68 7.12
C ASN A 5 15.17 -14.72 5.58
N ASP A 6 14.49 -15.67 4.95
CA ASP A 6 14.15 -15.57 3.53
C ASP A 6 12.73 -14.99 3.35
N ILE A 7 12.59 -13.70 3.62
CA ILE A 7 11.40 -12.94 3.26
C ILE A 7 11.35 -12.90 1.72
N ASP A 8 10.54 -13.79 1.12
CA ASP A 8 10.21 -13.88 -0.31
C ASP A 8 10.60 -12.62 -1.10
N THR A 9 11.65 -12.74 -1.91
CA THR A 9 12.39 -11.64 -2.55
C THR A 9 11.48 -10.70 -3.34
N LYS A 10 10.33 -11.20 -3.82
CA LYS A 10 9.30 -10.45 -4.55
C LYS A 10 8.56 -9.44 -3.68
N ALA A 11 8.22 -9.80 -2.45
CA ALA A 11 7.53 -8.92 -1.51
C ALA A 11 8.43 -7.76 -1.06
N LEU A 12 9.70 -8.06 -0.76
CA LEU A 12 10.72 -7.05 -0.43
C LEU A 12 10.94 -6.07 -1.58
N ALA A 13 11.19 -6.58 -2.79
CA ALA A 13 11.41 -5.75 -3.97
C ALA A 13 10.20 -4.86 -4.29
N TYR A 14 8.97 -5.33 -4.03
CA TYR A 14 7.77 -4.52 -4.22
C TYR A 14 7.63 -3.40 -3.19
N ALA A 15 7.93 -3.67 -1.92
CA ALA A 15 7.89 -2.68 -0.84
C ALA A 15 8.89 -1.52 -1.08
N GLN A 16 10.13 -1.86 -1.47
CA GLN A 16 11.20 -0.89 -1.70
C GLN A 16 10.85 0.17 -2.75
N ARG A 17 10.09 -0.20 -3.80
CA ARG A 17 9.68 0.73 -4.86
C ARG A 17 8.77 1.87 -4.38
N ARG A 18 8.20 1.75 -3.19
CA ARG A 18 7.23 2.73 -2.65
C ARG A 18 7.72 3.46 -1.40
N GLU A 19 8.99 3.28 -1.02
CA GLU A 19 9.52 3.70 0.29
C GLU A 19 8.82 3.03 1.48
N GLU A 20 8.20 1.87 1.23
CA GLU A 20 7.44 1.12 2.21
C GLU A 20 8.22 -0.13 2.65
N ARG A 21 7.81 -0.78 3.74
CA ARG A 21 8.54 -1.94 4.29
C ARG A 21 7.69 -3.19 4.35
N CYS A 22 8.24 -4.31 3.89
CA CYS A 22 7.79 -5.64 4.29
C CYS A 22 8.61 -6.01 5.53
N LEU A 23 7.93 -6.20 6.67
CA LEU A 23 8.57 -6.48 7.95
C LEU A 23 8.87 -7.96 8.14
N GLY A 24 8.14 -8.84 7.46
CA GLY A 24 8.35 -10.28 7.57
C GLY A 24 7.24 -11.11 6.94
N LYS A 25 7.48 -12.42 6.85
CA LYS A 25 6.49 -13.39 6.43
C LYS A 25 5.78 -13.95 7.67
N VAL A 26 4.45 -13.88 7.69
CA VAL A 26 3.61 -14.34 8.82
C VAL A 26 2.99 -15.71 8.53
N SER A 27 2.67 -15.98 7.25
CA SER A 27 2.16 -17.27 6.79
C SER A 27 2.64 -17.54 5.36
N PRO A 28 2.37 -18.74 4.77
CA PRO A 28 2.85 -19.08 3.42
C PRO A 28 2.57 -18.02 2.34
N ASN A 29 1.44 -17.29 2.47
CA ASN A 29 1.02 -16.27 1.53
C ASN A 29 0.78 -14.89 2.16
N THR A 30 0.94 -14.74 3.48
CA THR A 30 0.68 -13.48 4.20
C THR A 30 1.97 -12.89 4.74
N TYR A 31 2.11 -11.58 4.57
CA TYR A 31 3.26 -10.81 5.01
C TYR A 31 2.79 -9.70 5.94
N LEU A 32 3.67 -9.31 6.86
CA LEU A 32 3.50 -8.14 7.70
C LEU A 32 4.07 -6.94 6.95
N TRP A 33 3.22 -5.96 6.67
CA TRP A 33 3.58 -4.73 5.94
C TRP A 33 3.66 -3.56 6.90
N SER A 34 4.44 -2.55 6.53
CA SER A 34 4.45 -1.26 7.20
C SER A 34 4.51 -0.11 6.22
N CYS A 35 3.71 0.92 6.48
CA CYS A 35 3.78 2.15 5.70
C CYS A 35 4.75 3.19 6.30
N LYS A 36 5.09 4.23 5.54
CA LYS A 36 5.96 5.34 5.97
C LYS A 36 5.50 6.06 7.23
N LYS A 37 4.19 6.02 7.53
CA LYS A 37 3.61 6.58 8.76
C LYS A 37 3.68 5.63 9.97
N GLY A 38 4.26 4.44 9.81
CA GLY A 38 4.42 3.44 10.87
C GLY A 38 3.23 2.51 11.08
N HIS A 39 2.15 2.64 10.31
CA HIS A 39 1.03 1.69 10.38
C HIS A 39 1.49 0.31 9.91
N GLN A 40 1.02 -0.74 10.59
CA GLN A 40 1.34 -2.13 10.26
C GLN A 40 0.07 -2.93 10.04
N TRP A 41 0.10 -3.85 9.07
CA TRP A 41 -1.01 -4.76 8.81
C TRP A 41 -0.54 -6.03 8.12
N GLU A 42 -1.30 -7.10 8.29
CA GLU A 42 -1.07 -8.36 7.61
C GLU A 42 -1.87 -8.41 6.30
N ALA A 43 -1.20 -8.73 5.19
CA ALA A 43 -1.86 -8.91 3.91
C ALA A 43 -1.07 -9.84 2.98
N PRO A 44 -1.75 -10.53 2.06
CA PRO A 44 -1.07 -11.25 0.99
C PRO A 44 -0.37 -10.33 0.00
N TYR A 45 0.80 -10.73 -0.49
CA TYR A 45 1.52 -10.00 -1.55
C TYR A 45 0.64 -9.76 -2.79
N LYS A 46 -0.16 -10.76 -3.19
CA LYS A 46 -1.10 -10.65 -4.31
C LYS A 46 -2.09 -9.48 -4.11
N ASN A 47 -2.62 -9.33 -2.90
CA ASN A 47 -3.56 -8.25 -2.58
C ASN A 47 -2.85 -6.89 -2.63
N MET A 48 -1.62 -6.81 -2.12
CA MET A 48 -0.82 -5.59 -2.19
C MET A 48 -0.54 -5.15 -3.63
N LYS A 49 -0.31 -6.11 -4.55
CA LYS A 49 -0.08 -5.83 -5.97
C LYS A 49 -1.35 -5.40 -6.71
N GLN A 50 -2.50 -5.98 -6.37
CA GLN A 50 -3.77 -5.76 -7.08
C GLN A 50 -4.55 -4.56 -6.54
N ASN A 51 -4.38 -4.20 -5.28
CA ASN A 51 -5.09 -3.09 -4.67
C ASN A 51 -4.38 -1.75 -4.92
N TYR A 52 -5.15 -0.74 -5.30
CA TYR A 52 -4.67 0.64 -5.41
C TYR A 52 -4.40 1.30 -4.05
N ARG A 53 -4.91 0.71 -2.96
CA ARG A 53 -4.68 1.16 -1.59
C ARG A 53 -3.53 0.37 -0.98
N TRP A 54 -2.45 1.06 -0.67
CA TRP A 54 -1.29 0.47 0.00
C TRP A 54 -1.55 0.25 1.49
N CYS A 55 -1.77 1.32 2.26
CA CYS A 55 -2.07 1.22 3.68
C CYS A 55 -3.59 1.27 3.90
N ASN A 56 -4.13 0.26 4.59
CA ASN A 56 -5.54 0.21 4.95
C ASN A 56 -5.93 1.20 6.07
N ILE A 57 -4.95 1.64 6.86
CA ILE A 57 -5.13 2.57 7.98
C ILE A 57 -4.93 4.04 7.56
N CYS A 58 -4.10 4.31 6.56
CA CYS A 58 -3.89 5.68 6.08
C CYS A 58 -5.20 6.27 5.53
N PRO A 59 -5.48 7.56 5.77
CA PRO A 59 -6.58 8.25 5.12
C PRO A 59 -6.49 8.09 3.61
N ASN A 60 -7.58 7.65 3.00
CA ASN A 60 -7.72 7.56 1.55
C ASN A 60 -8.64 8.68 1.09
N VAL A 61 -8.14 9.59 0.26
CA VAL A 61 -8.95 10.64 -0.36
C VAL A 61 -9.57 10.05 -1.63
N PRO A 62 -10.90 9.81 -1.68
CA PRO A 62 -11.55 9.32 -2.88
C PRO A 62 -11.41 10.31 -4.03
N GLU A 63 -11.34 9.79 -5.26
CA GLU A 63 -11.24 10.62 -6.47
C GLU A 63 -12.27 11.76 -6.49
N ARG A 64 -13.52 11.48 -6.12
CA ARG A 64 -14.59 12.49 -6.08
C ARG A 64 -14.26 13.71 -5.21
N ILE A 65 -13.52 13.55 -4.12
CA ILE A 65 -13.13 14.66 -3.24
C ILE A 65 -12.05 15.49 -3.94
N CYS A 66 -11.02 14.83 -4.50
CA CYS A 66 -10.00 15.53 -5.29
C CYS A 66 -10.63 16.27 -6.47
N ARG A 67 -11.55 15.62 -7.21
CA ARG A 67 -12.29 16.23 -8.31
C ARG A 67 -12.97 17.50 -7.86
N TYR A 68 -13.79 17.44 -6.81
CA TYR A 68 -14.48 18.61 -6.27
C TYR A 68 -13.52 19.77 -5.95
N ILE A 69 -12.43 19.49 -5.23
CA ILE A 69 -11.43 20.51 -4.85
C ILE A 69 -10.78 21.13 -6.10
N PHE A 70 -10.36 20.31 -7.06
CA PHE A 70 -9.72 20.81 -8.27
C PHE A 70 -10.68 21.60 -9.18
N GLU A 71 -11.94 21.16 -9.30
CA GLU A 71 -12.94 21.91 -10.07
C GLU A 71 -13.22 23.29 -9.47
N ASP A 72 -13.22 23.38 -8.13
CA ASP A 72 -13.36 24.64 -7.40
C ASP A 72 -12.13 25.54 -7.60
N LEU A 73 -10.93 25.02 -7.36
CA LEU A 73 -9.67 25.78 -7.48
C LEU A 73 -9.36 26.24 -8.92
N LEU A 74 -9.72 25.44 -9.93
CA LEU A 74 -9.43 25.73 -11.33
C LEU A 74 -10.61 26.40 -12.05
N HIS A 75 -11.76 26.52 -11.39
CA HIS A 75 -13.01 26.97 -11.97
C HIS A 75 -13.38 26.24 -13.28
N LYS A 76 -13.05 24.95 -13.36
CA LYS A 76 -13.25 24.11 -14.56
C LYS A 76 -13.75 22.73 -14.16
N LYS A 77 -14.86 22.30 -14.78
CA LYS A 77 -15.40 20.94 -14.61
C LYS A 77 -14.56 19.90 -15.35
N PHE A 78 -14.31 18.76 -14.72
CA PHE A 78 -13.72 17.60 -15.39
C PHE A 78 -14.81 16.83 -16.15
N PRO A 79 -14.52 16.31 -17.34
CA PRO A 79 -15.44 15.42 -18.05
C PRO A 79 -15.87 14.23 -17.17
N LEU A 80 -17.10 13.78 -17.38
CA LEU A 80 -17.60 12.51 -16.84
C LEU A 80 -17.00 11.32 -17.59
#